data_AF-A0A519TR91-F1
#
_entry.id   AF-A0A519TR91-F1
#
_cell.length_a   1.000
_cell.length_b   1.000
_cell.length_c   1.000
_cell.angle_alpha   90.00
_cell.angle_beta   90.00
_cell.angle_gamma   90.00
#
_symmetry.space_group_name_H-M   'P 1'
#
loop_
_entity.id
_entity.type
_entity.pdbx_description
1 polymer ?
#
loop_
_entity_poly.entity_id
_entity_poly.type
_entity_poly.pdbx_seq_one_letter_code
_entity_poly.pdbx_strand_id
1 'polypeptide(L)'
;MTSEKQQELSELALRVREHIVRLSTAGGCFTGASLSCADLLVYLYADFLNVHPGNLTDPERDYLFLSKGHDVPALYGVFAELGFMPKERLNNHLKSSDSIYWHPNRSVPGVEFHSGSLGHLPSVALGVA
;
A
#
# COMPACT_ATOMS: atom_id res chain seq x y z
N MET A 1 10.76 -10.81 17.27
CA MET A 1 10.34 -9.40 17.36
C MET A 1 10.25 -8.99 18.82
N THR A 2 10.78 -7.84 19.22
CA THR A 2 10.66 -7.34 20.60
C THR A 2 9.25 -6.81 20.86
N SER A 3 8.85 -6.71 22.13
CA SER A 3 7.54 -6.12 22.50
C SER A 3 7.42 -4.67 22.02
N GLU A 4 8.49 -3.90 22.10
CA GLU A 4 8.55 -2.50 21.63
C GLU A 4 8.29 -2.42 20.13
N LYS A 5 8.99 -3.23 19.33
CA LYS A 5 8.81 -3.27 17.87
C LYS A 5 7.39 -3.70 17.49
N GLN A 6 6.81 -4.66 18.22
CA GLN A 6 5.42 -5.07 17.99
C GLN A 6 4.44 -3.92 18.24
N GLN A 7 4.67 -3.13 19.29
CA GLN A 7 3.87 -1.95 19.60
C GLN A 7 3.99 -0.89 18.50
N GLU A 8 5.21 -0.57 18.06
CA GLU A 8 5.44 0.40 16.97
C GLU A 8 4.69 0.01 15.68
N LEU A 9 4.76 -1.26 15.29
CA LEU A 9 4.04 -1.77 14.12
C LEU A 9 2.52 -1.73 14.31
N SER A 10 2.03 -2.01 15.52
CA SER A 10 0.60 -1.93 15.84
C SER A 10 0.08 -0.49 15.75
N GLU A 11 0.85 0.48 16.25
CA GLU A 11 0.52 1.90 16.16
C GLU A 11 0.56 2.39 14.71
N LEU A 12 1.53 1.94 13.93
CA LEU A 12 1.60 2.22 12.49
C LEU A 12 0.38 1.64 11.76
N ALA A 13 0.02 0.40 12.05
CA ALA A 13 -1.17 -0.24 11.48
C ALA A 13 -2.47 0.44 11.90
N LEU A 14 -2.53 1.02 13.11
CA LEU A 14 -3.68 1.84 13.51
C LEU A 14 -3.79 3.09 12.62
N ARG A 15 -2.68 3.82 12.39
CA ARG A 15 -2.69 5.00 11.50
C ARG A 15 -3.08 4.65 10.07
N VAL A 16 -2.62 3.51 9.54
CA VAL A 16 -3.05 3.01 8.22
C VAL A 16 -4.55 2.75 8.19
N ARG A 17 -5.13 2.15 9.24
CA ARG A 17 -6.59 1.94 9.32
C ARG A 17 -7.36 3.26 9.40
N GLU A 18 -6.86 4.27 10.09
CA GLU A 18 -7.47 5.60 10.08
C GLU A 18 -7.54 6.19 8.68
N HIS A 19 -6.47 6.04 7.88
CA HIS A 19 -6.48 6.47 6.48
C HIS A 19 -7.54 5.71 5.68
N ILE A 20 -7.63 4.37 5.82
CA ILE A 20 -8.67 3.57 5.14
C ILE A 20 -10.07 4.09 5.48
N VAL A 21 -10.35 4.37 6.75
CA VAL A 21 -11.65 4.91 7.19
C VAL A 21 -11.91 6.31 6.60
N ARG A 22 -10.91 7.21 6.61
CA ARG A 22 -11.04 8.54 6.00
C ARG A 22 -11.30 8.45 4.49
N LEU A 23 -10.61 7.56 3.79
CA LEU A 23 -10.81 7.33 2.35
C LEU A 23 -12.20 6.75 2.05
N SER A 24 -12.74 5.92 2.96
CA SER A 24 -14.09 5.37 2.81
C SER A 24 -15.19 6.44 2.83
N THR A 25 -14.95 7.59 3.47
CA THR A 25 -15.88 8.73 3.47
C THR A 25 -15.61 9.71 2.33
N ALA A 26 -14.46 9.63 1.66
CA ALA A 26 -14.03 10.48 0.56
C ALA A 26 -14.38 9.89 -0.83
N GLY A 27 -15.63 9.50 -1.03
CA GLY A 27 -16.14 8.92 -2.29
C GLY A 27 -16.12 7.39 -2.35
N GLY A 28 -15.58 6.72 -1.32
CA GLY A 28 -15.71 5.28 -1.11
C GLY A 28 -14.42 4.49 -1.36
N CYS A 29 -14.36 3.31 -0.76
CA CYS A 29 -13.31 2.32 -0.98
C CYS A 29 -13.78 0.92 -0.56
N PHE A 30 -13.00 -0.12 -0.85
CA PHE A 30 -13.28 -1.49 -0.37
C PHE A 30 -12.80 -1.63 1.08
N THR A 31 -13.55 -1.02 2.01
CA THR A 31 -13.13 -0.84 3.41
C THR A 31 -12.78 -2.15 4.10
N GLY A 32 -13.67 -3.15 4.09
CA GLY A 32 -13.42 -4.42 4.75
C GLY A 32 -12.21 -5.17 4.18
N ALA A 33 -12.08 -5.14 2.85
CA ALA A 33 -10.97 -5.77 2.16
C ALA A 33 -9.62 -5.11 2.53
N SER A 34 -9.57 -3.78 2.52
CA SER A 34 -8.39 -2.99 2.93
C SER A 34 -8.05 -3.16 4.41
N LEU A 35 -9.04 -3.13 5.31
CA LEU A 35 -8.80 -3.33 6.75
C LEU A 35 -8.24 -4.72 7.06
N SER A 36 -8.63 -5.75 6.29
CA SER A 36 -8.19 -7.14 6.50
C SER A 36 -6.70 -7.40 6.25
N CYS A 37 -6.00 -6.51 5.54
CA CYS A 37 -4.59 -6.69 5.20
C CYS A 37 -3.66 -5.65 5.82
N ALA A 38 -4.17 -4.72 6.63
CA ALA A 38 -3.42 -3.57 7.13
C ALA A 38 -2.15 -3.98 7.91
N ASP A 39 -2.25 -4.90 8.88
CA ASP A 39 -1.09 -5.34 9.68
C ASP A 39 -0.06 -6.07 8.82
N LEU A 40 -0.53 -6.89 7.87
CA LEU A 40 0.34 -7.63 6.97
C LEU A 40 1.14 -6.66 6.09
N LEU A 41 0.48 -5.69 5.45
CA LEU A 41 1.17 -4.71 4.62
C LEU A 41 2.12 -3.84 5.44
N VAL A 42 1.73 -3.44 6.66
CA VAL A 42 2.60 -2.70 7.56
C VAL A 42 3.85 -3.49 7.93
N TYR A 43 3.69 -4.74 8.37
CA TYR A 43 4.83 -5.59 8.70
C TYR A 43 5.74 -5.82 7.48
N LEU A 44 5.14 -6.11 6.31
CA LEU A 44 5.91 -6.33 5.10
C LEU A 44 6.76 -5.12 4.73
N TYR A 45 6.20 -3.91 4.69
CA TYR A 45 6.94 -2.73 4.28
C TYR A 45 7.83 -2.10 5.37
N ALA A 46 7.48 -2.24 6.65
CA ALA A 46 8.20 -1.58 7.74
C ALA A 46 9.27 -2.46 8.41
N ASP A 47 9.30 -3.77 8.11
CA ASP A 47 10.20 -4.71 8.78
C ASP A 47 10.75 -5.84 7.91
N PHE A 48 9.98 -6.36 6.95
CA PHE A 48 10.37 -7.58 6.23
C PHE A 48 11.03 -7.32 4.86
N LEU A 49 10.42 -6.50 4.01
CA LEU A 49 10.87 -6.26 2.65
C LEU A 49 12.04 -5.28 2.63
N ASN A 50 13.05 -5.56 1.82
CA ASN A 50 14.09 -4.61 1.45
C ASN A 50 13.52 -3.59 0.46
N VAL A 51 12.69 -2.66 0.91
CA VAL A 51 12.12 -1.58 0.09
C VAL A 51 11.82 -0.35 0.93
N HIS A 52 12.25 0.81 0.45
CA HIS A 52 12.00 2.11 1.08
C HIS A 52 12.05 3.22 0.01
N PRO A 53 11.60 4.45 0.32
CA PRO A 53 11.53 5.53 -0.67
C PRO A 53 12.88 5.86 -1.34
N GLY A 54 14.00 5.55 -0.68
CA GLY A 54 15.35 5.83 -1.15
C GLY A 54 15.96 4.78 -2.07
N ASN A 55 15.36 3.58 -2.19
CA ASN A 55 15.91 2.50 -3.00
C ASN A 55 14.99 2.04 -4.14
N LEU A 56 13.97 2.81 -4.54
CA LEU A 56 12.99 2.37 -5.55
C LEU A 56 13.58 1.99 -6.93
N THR A 57 14.79 2.45 -7.26
CA THR A 57 15.50 2.11 -8.50
C THR A 57 16.54 1.01 -8.32
N ASP A 58 16.71 0.48 -7.11
CA ASP A 58 17.61 -0.63 -6.82
C ASP A 58 17.02 -1.92 -7.42
N PRO A 59 17.72 -2.63 -8.33
CA PRO A 59 17.24 -3.87 -8.91
C PRO A 59 17.19 -5.04 -7.92
N GLU A 60 17.89 -4.97 -6.80
CA GLU A 60 17.96 -6.04 -5.79
C GLU A 60 16.94 -5.84 -4.65
N ARG A 61 16.08 -4.83 -4.75
CA ARG A 61 15.02 -4.59 -3.76
C ARG A 61 13.88 -5.59 -3.93
N ASP A 62 13.15 -5.82 -2.84
CA ASP A 62 11.97 -6.66 -2.89
C ASP A 62 10.79 -5.94 -3.57
N TYR A 63 9.98 -6.71 -4.30
CA TYR A 63 8.75 -6.23 -4.93
C TYR A 63 7.52 -6.82 -4.25
N LEU A 64 6.50 -5.99 -4.04
CA LEU A 64 5.18 -6.43 -3.59
C LEU A 64 4.14 -6.22 -4.69
N PHE A 65 3.48 -7.31 -5.07
CA PHE A 65 2.41 -7.31 -6.05
C PHE A 65 1.04 -7.45 -5.37
N LEU A 66 0.31 -6.33 -5.21
CA LEU A 66 -1.03 -6.34 -4.61
C LEU A 66 -2.08 -6.90 -5.60
N SER A 67 -2.20 -8.23 -5.65
CA SER A 67 -3.12 -8.94 -6.58
C SER A 67 -4.60 -8.63 -6.30
N LYS A 68 -4.96 -8.50 -5.02
CA LYS A 68 -6.27 -7.97 -4.59
C LYS A 68 -6.29 -6.45 -4.70
N GLY A 69 -6.18 -5.92 -5.93
CA GLY A 69 -5.94 -4.49 -6.17
C GLY A 69 -6.94 -3.54 -5.50
N HIS A 70 -8.18 -3.98 -5.27
CA HIS A 70 -9.19 -3.17 -4.60
C HIS A 70 -8.84 -2.81 -3.13
N ASP A 71 -7.85 -3.49 -2.52
CA ASP A 71 -7.27 -3.17 -1.21
C ASP A 71 -6.34 -1.97 -1.18
N VAL A 72 -6.16 -1.30 -2.31
CA VAL A 72 -5.19 -0.22 -2.46
C VAL A 72 -5.27 0.89 -1.39
N PRO A 73 -6.41 1.21 -0.73
CA PRO A 73 -6.40 2.13 0.41
C PRO A 73 -5.42 1.75 1.53
N ALA A 74 -5.24 0.45 1.81
CA ALA A 74 -4.29 -0.01 2.81
C ALA A 74 -2.85 0.22 2.36
N LEU A 75 -2.53 -0.09 1.10
CA LEU A 75 -1.21 0.14 0.51
C LEU A 75 -0.86 1.63 0.47
N TYR A 76 -1.80 2.48 0.04
CA TYR A 76 -1.63 3.93 0.03
C TYR A 76 -1.49 4.51 1.44
N GLY A 77 -2.21 3.97 2.43
CA GLY A 77 -1.99 4.32 3.84
C GLY A 77 -0.57 4.00 4.31
N VAL A 78 -0.05 2.80 3.97
CA VAL A 78 1.34 2.42 4.27
C VAL A 78 2.33 3.37 3.58
N PHE A 79 2.12 3.68 2.30
CA PHE A 79 2.99 4.57 1.53
C PHE A 79 3.02 5.99 2.10
N ALA A 80 1.87 6.49 2.56
CA ALA A 80 1.75 7.78 3.22
C ALA A 80 2.48 7.81 4.58
N GLU A 81 2.40 6.73 5.36
CA GLU A 81 3.06 6.66 6.67
C GLU A 81 4.57 6.41 6.58
N LEU A 82 5.04 5.69 5.56
CA LEU A 82 6.46 5.35 5.36
C LEU A 82 7.20 6.30 4.39
N GLY A 83 6.53 7.34 3.90
CA GLY A 83 7.16 8.40 3.10
C GLY A 83 7.39 8.08 1.62
N PHE A 84 6.71 7.06 1.07
CA PHE A 84 6.68 6.83 -0.39
C PHE A 84 5.91 7.92 -1.13
N MET A 85 4.99 8.59 -0.44
CA MET A 85 4.31 9.80 -0.92
C MET A 85 3.88 10.69 0.25
N PRO A 86 3.63 12.00 0.02
CA PRO A 86 3.09 12.89 1.04
C PRO A 86 1.72 12.42 1.52
N LYS A 87 1.44 12.54 2.83
CA LYS A 87 0.15 12.14 3.42
C LYS A 87 -1.01 12.93 2.81
N GLU A 88 -0.79 14.20 2.50
CA GLU A 88 -1.77 15.10 1.91
C GLU A 88 -2.22 14.67 0.52
N ARG A 89 -1.41 13.87 -0.19
CA ARG A 89 -1.78 13.32 -1.50
C ARG A 89 -2.98 12.38 -1.41
N LEU A 90 -3.24 11.77 -0.25
CA LEU A 90 -4.46 10.98 0.00
C LEU A 90 -5.74 11.81 -0.19
N ASN A 91 -5.68 13.13 -0.03
CA ASN A 91 -6.82 14.02 -0.30
C ASN A 91 -7.21 14.06 -1.78
N ASN A 92 -6.39 13.50 -2.68
CA ASN A 92 -6.68 13.37 -4.10
C ASN A 92 -7.35 12.04 -4.46
N HIS A 93 -7.71 11.22 -3.47
CA HIS A 93 -8.45 9.98 -3.68
C HIS A 93 -9.65 10.21 -4.60
N LEU A 94 -9.71 9.44 -5.68
CA LEU A 94 -10.74 9.45 -6.72
C LEU A 94 -10.87 10.76 -7.52
N LYS A 95 -9.96 11.72 -7.36
CA LYS A 95 -9.91 12.89 -8.24
C LYS A 95 -9.32 12.50 -9.59
N SER A 96 -9.92 12.99 -10.67
CA SER A 96 -9.45 12.76 -12.05
C SER A 96 -8.06 13.36 -12.34
N SER A 97 -7.56 14.22 -11.46
CA SER A 97 -6.26 14.89 -11.58
C SER A 97 -5.08 14.08 -11.01
N ASP A 98 -5.32 12.92 -10.39
CA ASP A 98 -4.27 12.13 -9.74
C ASP A 98 -4.45 10.62 -10.02
N SER A 99 -3.43 9.83 -9.66
CA SER A 99 -3.40 8.37 -9.78
C SER A 99 -3.75 7.64 -8.48
N ILE A 100 -4.15 8.36 -7.44
CA ILE A 100 -4.73 7.79 -6.22
C ILE A 100 -6.20 7.46 -6.48
N TYR A 101 -6.47 6.29 -7.06
CA TYR A 101 -7.85 5.83 -7.34
C TYR A 101 -8.10 4.39 -6.86
N TRP A 102 -9.21 3.80 -7.28
CA TRP A 102 -9.74 2.49 -6.90
C TRP A 102 -8.79 1.29 -6.98
N HIS A 103 -7.67 1.39 -7.70
CA HIS A 103 -6.70 0.32 -7.85
C HIS A 103 -5.25 0.86 -7.90
N PRO A 104 -4.22 0.02 -7.67
CA PRO A 104 -2.83 0.43 -7.73
C PRO A 104 -2.47 0.93 -9.13
N ASN A 105 -1.70 2.01 -9.17
CA ASN A 105 -1.21 2.60 -10.39
C ASN A 105 0.30 2.81 -10.33
N ARG A 106 1.02 2.42 -11.38
CA ARG A 106 2.49 2.54 -11.47
C ARG A 106 3.01 3.98 -11.39
N SER A 107 2.15 4.98 -11.59
CA SER A 107 2.49 6.39 -11.37
C SER A 107 2.61 6.76 -9.89
N VAL A 108 2.24 5.86 -8.97
CA VAL A 108 2.48 6.00 -7.53
C VAL A 108 3.81 5.30 -7.20
N PRO A 109 4.80 6.02 -6.64
CA PRO A 109 6.10 5.43 -6.28
C PRO A 109 5.92 4.20 -5.37
N GLY A 110 6.62 3.11 -5.68
CA GLY A 110 6.52 1.83 -4.97
C GLY A 110 5.43 0.88 -5.49
N VAL A 111 4.60 1.30 -6.47
CA VAL A 111 3.69 0.39 -7.17
C VAL A 111 4.36 -0.17 -8.42
N GLU A 112 4.71 -1.46 -8.42
CA GLU A 112 5.39 -2.09 -9.56
C GLU A 112 4.47 -2.35 -10.74
N PHE A 113 3.19 -2.65 -10.48
CA PHE A 113 2.25 -3.09 -11.50
C PHE A 113 0.82 -2.62 -11.21
N HIS A 114 0.06 -2.37 -12.28
CA HIS A 114 -1.37 -2.03 -12.16
C HIS A 114 -2.18 -3.29 -11.84
N SER A 115 -3.10 -3.23 -10.88
CA SER A 115 -4.03 -4.35 -10.63
C SER A 115 -5.47 -3.91 -10.59
N GLY A 116 -6.38 -4.85 -10.32
CA GLY A 116 -7.83 -4.64 -10.28
C GLY A 116 -8.61 -5.77 -10.96
N SER A 117 -8.03 -6.34 -12.02
CA SER A 117 -8.43 -7.67 -12.49
C SER A 117 -7.83 -8.72 -11.57
N LEU A 118 -8.70 -9.42 -10.83
CA LEU A 118 -8.28 -10.42 -9.85
C LEU A 118 -7.54 -11.58 -10.52
N GLY A 119 -6.50 -12.08 -9.86
CA GLY A 119 -5.74 -13.24 -10.32
C GLY A 119 -4.67 -12.96 -11.37
N HIS A 120 -4.48 -11.71 -11.80
CA HIS A 120 -3.44 -11.36 -12.78
C HIS A 120 -2.03 -11.37 -12.16
N LEU A 121 -1.84 -10.75 -10.99
CA LEU A 121 -0.49 -10.53 -10.47
C LEU A 121 0.28 -11.78 -9.98
N PRO A 122 -0.32 -12.92 -9.62
CA PRO A 122 0.44 -14.14 -9.35
C PRO A 122 1.27 -14.58 -10.55
N SER A 123 0.71 -14.51 -11.76
CA SER A 123 1.45 -14.81 -13.00
C SER A 123 2.54 -13.79 -13.28
N VAL A 124 2.29 -12.50 -12.98
CA VAL A 124 3.31 -11.45 -13.09
C VAL A 124 4.46 -11.69 -12.12
N ALA A 125 4.16 -12.01 -10.86
CA ALA A 125 5.16 -12.30 -9.84
C ALA A 125 6.03 -13.51 -10.20
N LEU A 126 5.43 -14.56 -10.78
CA LEU A 126 6.17 -15.72 -11.32
C LEU A 126 7.12 -15.36 -12.47
N GLY A 127 6.82 -14.32 -13.25
CA GLY A 127 7.72 -13.86 -14.31
C GLY A 127 8.88 -13.00 -13.80
N VAL A 128 8.79 -12.52 -12.56
CA VAL A 128 9.80 -11.66 -11.92
C VAL A 128 10.75 -12.47 -11.04
N ALA A 129 10.24 -13.47 -10.33
CA ALA A 129 11.00 -14.37 -9.46
C ALA A 129 11.83 -15.39 -10.23
#